data_AF-A0A7X8MC74-F1
#
_entry.id   AF-A0A7X8MC74-F1
#
_cell.length_a   1.000
_cell.length_b   1.000
_cell.length_c   1.000
_cell.angle_alpha   90.00
_cell.angle_beta   90.00
_cell.angle_gamma   90.00
#
_symmetry.space_group_name_H-M   'P 1'
#
loop_
_entity.id
_entity.type
_entity.pdbx_description
1 polymer ?
#
loop_
_entity_poly.entity_id
_entity_poly.type
_entity_poly.pdbx_seq_one_letter_code
_entity_poly.pdbx_strand_id
1 'polypeptide(L)'
;MRTRTLLSSLTVLFFAVTIGGAGTQTVNVRDYGAVGDATTKDTAALQRAIDACSRQGGGTVYLPNGCYLSGSLHLKSQVALYLDHGAQLLASPDDTDFDPYEKLPYANAADHETSFFHFSLIWGEDLERIAILGTGVIDGNRSRRGGPKPIALKRCRNIILRDVTIRNAPNYAISLLGCDHVLIDGVAVRNGYCDGIDPDASRFVQISRCYIESRDDAIVPKASFSLGVRRDTEYLTVSDCILVTACNGFKLGTESGGDFKHIAVSNCILRRHPEWRVPTSGIALESVDGSRLESVSITNFIMDQVHCPIFLRLGNRGRDQATPSPGCLRNIIIDNIIAGEAQQACLLTGIPDHPLEAISLSRLNLTYRGGSREQADIAVPELIDAYPSPDKFGDLPAVAVYARHVRGLDLDHVRVSLLAPDSRPAFYGQDIVELNVEGLNVQSAAAAEPLLRLINVRQALIQASGIWAAGEAGWVQQDSMCSDIMVKP
;
A
#
# COMPACT_ATOMS: atom_id res chain seq x y z
N MET A 1 -52.34 22.86 62.94
CA MET A 1 -52.38 22.53 61.50
C MET A 1 -51.73 21.17 61.31
N ARG A 2 -52.51 20.16 60.90
CA ARG A 2 -52.04 18.79 60.65
C ARG A 2 -51.46 18.72 59.23
N THR A 3 -50.18 18.41 59.08
CA THR A 3 -49.59 17.99 57.80
C THR A 3 -49.48 16.47 57.80
N ARG A 4 -50.26 15.83 56.93
CA ARG A 4 -50.19 14.40 56.62
C ARG A 4 -49.11 14.20 55.55
N THR A 5 -48.08 13.43 55.86
CA THR A 5 -47.11 12.96 54.88
C THR A 5 -47.62 11.62 54.32
N LEU A 6 -48.03 11.58 53.05
CA LEU A 6 -48.28 10.33 52.33
C LEU A 6 -46.92 9.73 51.94
N LEU A 7 -46.60 8.53 52.43
CA LEU A 7 -45.61 7.67 51.81
C LEU A 7 -46.31 6.88 50.69
N SER A 8 -46.00 7.20 49.44
CA SER A 8 -46.31 6.35 48.28
C SER A 8 -45.26 5.24 48.17
N SER A 9 -45.68 4.00 48.42
CA SER A 9 -44.91 2.79 48.17
C SER A 9 -44.70 2.59 46.67
N LEU A 10 -43.46 2.74 46.20
CA LEU A 10 -43.07 2.47 44.82
C LEU A 10 -42.76 0.97 44.68
N THR A 11 -43.68 0.21 44.09
CA THR A 11 -43.46 -1.20 43.72
C THR A 11 -42.59 -1.23 42.45
N VAL A 12 -41.30 -1.56 42.61
CA VAL A 12 -40.39 -1.80 41.48
C VAL A 12 -40.66 -3.20 40.94
N LEU A 13 -41.35 -3.27 39.80
CA LEU A 13 -41.53 -4.51 39.04
C LEU A 13 -40.22 -4.80 38.29
N PHE A 14 -39.42 -5.74 38.77
CA PHE A 14 -38.27 -6.26 38.04
C PHE A 14 -38.77 -7.08 36.84
N PHE A 15 -38.81 -6.47 35.64
CA PHE A 15 -38.76 -7.24 34.41
C PHE A 15 -37.35 -7.81 34.28
N ALA A 16 -37.18 -9.07 34.67
CA ALA A 16 -36.03 -9.86 34.27
C ALA A 16 -36.13 -10.07 32.74
N VAL A 17 -35.56 -9.15 31.97
CA VAL A 17 -35.18 -9.44 30.59
C VAL A 17 -34.06 -10.46 30.69
N THR A 18 -34.40 -11.74 30.49
CA THR A 18 -33.40 -12.74 30.16
C THR A 18 -32.83 -12.33 28.80
N ILE A 19 -31.74 -11.58 28.83
CA ILE A 19 -30.85 -11.47 27.67
C ILE A 19 -30.28 -12.88 27.52
N GLY A 20 -30.91 -13.67 26.66
CA GLY A 20 -30.29 -14.88 26.13
C GLY A 20 -29.02 -14.44 25.43
N GLY A 21 -27.89 -14.48 26.13
CA GLY A 21 -26.60 -14.33 25.52
C GLY A 21 -26.48 -15.42 24.45
N ALA A 22 -26.44 -15.02 23.19
CA ALA A 22 -25.92 -15.87 22.15
C ALA A 22 -24.45 -16.13 22.50
N GLY A 23 -24.19 -17.22 23.24
CA GLY A 23 -22.83 -17.70 23.40
C GLY A 23 -22.27 -17.91 22.00
N THR A 24 -21.13 -17.30 21.71
CA THR A 24 -20.42 -17.50 20.43
C THR A 24 -20.16 -18.99 20.27
N GLN A 25 -20.90 -19.64 19.38
CA GLN A 25 -20.81 -21.07 19.17
C GLN A 25 -19.45 -21.40 18.57
N THR A 26 -18.75 -22.35 19.18
CA THR A 26 -17.46 -22.84 18.69
C THR A 26 -17.64 -24.22 18.06
N VAL A 27 -17.19 -24.36 16.82
CA VAL A 27 -17.25 -25.59 16.03
C VAL A 27 -15.81 -26.08 15.82
N ASN A 28 -15.40 -27.12 16.54
CA ASN A 28 -14.06 -27.68 16.39
C ASN A 28 -13.97 -28.57 15.14
N VAL A 29 -12.99 -28.32 14.27
CA VAL A 29 -12.83 -29.05 13.01
C VAL A 29 -12.61 -30.56 13.20
N ARG A 30 -12.06 -30.98 14.34
CA ARG A 30 -11.84 -32.41 14.66
C ARG A 30 -13.15 -33.17 14.86
N ASP A 31 -14.20 -32.51 15.35
CA ASP A 31 -15.54 -33.11 15.48
C ASP A 31 -16.17 -33.41 14.11
N TYR A 32 -15.62 -32.82 13.04
CA TYR A 32 -16.03 -33.03 11.66
C TYR A 32 -15.05 -33.92 10.88
N GLY A 33 -14.07 -34.52 11.58
CA GLY A 33 -13.14 -35.51 11.03
C GLY A 33 -11.84 -34.95 10.49
N ALA A 34 -11.47 -33.70 10.79
CA ALA A 34 -10.16 -33.17 10.45
C ALA A 34 -9.08 -33.84 11.32
N VAL A 35 -7.99 -34.30 10.69
CA VAL A 35 -6.93 -35.06 11.37
C VAL A 35 -5.78 -34.15 11.79
N GLY A 36 -5.35 -33.23 10.92
CA GLY A 36 -4.27 -32.30 11.24
C GLY A 36 -2.87 -32.93 11.30
N ASP A 37 -2.59 -33.93 10.45
CA ASP A 37 -1.34 -34.71 10.42
C ASP A 37 -0.39 -34.34 9.25
N ALA A 38 -0.67 -33.26 8.53
CA ALA A 38 0.00 -32.77 7.31
C ALA A 38 -0.15 -33.65 6.06
N THR A 39 -0.82 -34.80 6.14
CA THR A 39 -0.91 -35.78 5.04
C THR A 39 -2.34 -36.07 4.61
N THR A 40 -3.26 -36.15 5.56
CA THR A 40 -4.69 -36.33 5.32
C THR A 40 -5.25 -35.06 4.70
N LYS A 41 -5.93 -35.19 3.56
CA LYS A 41 -6.66 -34.08 2.93
C LYS A 41 -7.87 -33.70 3.78
N ASP A 42 -7.71 -32.70 4.63
CA ASP A 42 -8.72 -32.23 5.59
C ASP A 42 -9.76 -31.30 4.96
N THR A 43 -9.62 -30.94 3.67
CA THR A 43 -10.51 -29.99 2.95
C THR A 43 -11.99 -30.24 3.23
N ALA A 44 -12.47 -31.48 3.07
CA ALA A 44 -13.88 -31.81 3.25
C ALA A 44 -14.33 -31.71 4.72
N ALA A 45 -13.45 -32.03 5.67
CA ALA A 45 -13.77 -31.93 7.10
C ALA A 45 -13.82 -30.46 7.56
N LEU A 46 -12.85 -29.66 7.13
CA LEU A 46 -12.80 -28.22 7.37
C LEU A 46 -14.04 -27.53 6.78
N GLN A 47 -14.40 -27.85 5.53
CA GLN A 47 -15.59 -27.26 4.89
C GLN A 47 -16.87 -27.64 5.62
N ARG A 48 -17.03 -28.90 6.05
CA ARG A 48 -18.20 -29.32 6.84
C ARG A 48 -18.33 -28.53 8.14
N ALA A 49 -17.23 -28.23 8.82
CA ALA A 49 -17.23 -27.41 10.03
C ALA A 49 -17.67 -25.96 9.74
N ILE A 50 -17.17 -25.37 8.65
CA ILE A 50 -17.59 -24.03 8.18
C ILE A 50 -19.09 -24.00 7.88
N ASP A 51 -19.57 -24.97 7.10
CA ASP A 51 -20.98 -25.04 6.71
C ASP A 51 -21.89 -25.31 7.92
N ALA A 52 -21.43 -26.10 8.89
CA ALA A 52 -22.17 -26.34 10.13
C ALA A 52 -22.26 -25.08 11.00
N CYS A 53 -21.14 -24.36 11.17
CA CYS A 53 -21.10 -23.09 11.90
C CYS A 53 -22.07 -22.07 11.29
N SER A 54 -22.03 -21.91 9.96
CA SER A 54 -22.94 -21.00 9.27
C SER A 54 -24.42 -21.40 9.40
N ARG A 55 -24.76 -22.69 9.23
CA ARG A 55 -26.13 -23.20 9.41
C ARG A 55 -26.69 -23.01 10.82
N GLN A 56 -25.82 -22.88 11.83
CA GLN A 56 -26.21 -22.65 13.21
C GLN A 56 -26.36 -21.16 13.56
N GLY A 57 -26.21 -20.26 12.58
CA GLY A 57 -26.35 -18.82 12.76
C GLY A 57 -25.03 -18.06 12.82
N GLY A 58 -23.90 -18.74 12.61
CA GLY A 58 -22.56 -18.17 12.71
C GLY A 58 -21.87 -18.50 14.03
N GLY A 59 -20.62 -18.05 14.16
CA GLY A 59 -19.76 -18.39 15.29
C GLY A 59 -18.31 -18.61 14.84
N THR A 60 -17.58 -19.38 15.64
CA THR A 60 -16.14 -19.63 15.44
C THR A 60 -15.91 -21.07 15.00
N VAL A 61 -15.30 -21.27 13.84
CA VAL A 61 -14.70 -22.54 13.44
C VAL A 61 -13.29 -22.58 14.02
N TYR A 62 -13.06 -23.52 14.93
CA TYR A 62 -11.83 -23.62 15.71
C TYR A 62 -10.92 -24.71 15.15
N LEU A 63 -9.71 -24.31 14.74
CA LEU A 63 -8.63 -25.18 14.33
C LEU A 63 -7.63 -25.28 15.48
N PRO A 64 -7.61 -26.39 16.27
CA PRO A 64 -6.60 -26.60 17.30
C PRO A 64 -5.23 -26.88 16.67
N ASN A 65 -4.18 -26.96 17.50
CA ASN A 65 -2.85 -27.41 17.09
C ASN A 65 -2.89 -28.63 16.15
N GLY A 66 -2.16 -28.56 15.04
CA GLY A 66 -2.17 -29.57 13.98
C GLY A 66 -1.85 -28.94 12.63
N CYS A 67 -1.48 -29.76 11.65
CA CYS A 67 -1.21 -29.32 10.28
C CYS A 67 -2.27 -29.88 9.33
N TYR A 68 -3.18 -29.02 8.88
CA TYR A 68 -4.36 -29.39 8.10
C TYR A 68 -4.09 -29.16 6.62
N LEU A 69 -3.85 -30.24 5.87
CA LEU A 69 -3.63 -30.17 4.42
C LEU A 69 -4.98 -29.91 3.73
N SER A 70 -5.09 -28.81 2.98
CA SER A 70 -6.35 -28.39 2.37
C SER A 70 -6.20 -27.82 0.96
N GLY A 71 -7.20 -28.08 0.14
CA GLY A 71 -7.54 -27.29 -1.03
C GLY A 71 -8.39 -26.07 -0.65
N SER A 72 -9.19 -25.56 -1.58
CA SER A 72 -10.03 -24.38 -1.36
C SER A 72 -11.05 -24.56 -0.23
N LEU A 73 -11.12 -23.56 0.66
CA LEU A 73 -12.13 -23.41 1.70
C LEU A 73 -13.01 -22.20 1.40
N HIS A 74 -14.33 -22.42 1.39
CA HIS A 74 -15.33 -21.41 1.11
C HIS A 74 -15.86 -20.85 2.42
N LEU A 75 -15.50 -19.61 2.74
CA LEU A 75 -16.07 -18.90 3.87
C LEU A 75 -17.58 -18.70 3.70
N LYS A 76 -18.24 -18.41 4.83
CA LYS A 76 -19.66 -18.07 4.88
C LYS A 76 -19.84 -16.85 5.78
N SER A 77 -20.92 -16.09 5.56
CA SER A 77 -21.26 -14.96 6.41
C SER A 77 -21.39 -15.39 7.88
N GLN A 78 -20.99 -14.52 8.80
CA GLN A 78 -21.06 -14.71 10.25
C GLN A 78 -20.12 -15.79 10.80
N VAL A 79 -19.15 -16.24 10.01
CA VAL A 79 -18.15 -17.23 10.43
C VAL A 79 -16.81 -16.57 10.68
N ALA A 80 -16.23 -16.86 11.84
CA ALA A 80 -14.83 -16.64 12.16
C ALA A 80 -14.05 -17.95 12.04
N LEU A 81 -12.95 -17.97 11.27
CA LEU A 81 -11.93 -19.01 11.39
C LEU A 81 -10.95 -18.62 12.49
N TYR A 82 -10.76 -19.46 13.50
CA TYR A 82 -9.76 -19.25 14.53
C TYR A 82 -8.68 -20.34 14.45
N LEU A 83 -7.47 -19.94 14.07
CA LEU A 83 -6.30 -20.81 14.01
C LEU A 83 -5.53 -20.66 15.32
N ASP A 84 -5.62 -21.68 16.18
CA ASP A 84 -4.96 -21.65 17.49
C ASP A 84 -3.43 -21.69 17.36
N HIS A 85 -2.74 -21.43 18.47
CA HIS A 85 -1.30 -21.58 18.53
C HIS A 85 -0.85 -22.99 18.09
N GLY A 86 0.03 -23.03 17.10
CA GLY A 86 0.53 -24.28 16.51
C GLY A 86 -0.45 -24.96 15.54
N ALA A 87 -1.60 -24.35 15.24
CA ALA A 87 -2.39 -24.73 14.08
C ALA A 87 -1.73 -24.22 12.80
N GLN A 88 -1.68 -25.05 11.77
CA GLN A 88 -1.20 -24.72 10.44
C GLN A 88 -2.25 -25.16 9.43
N LEU A 89 -2.81 -24.23 8.66
CA LEU A 89 -3.56 -24.54 7.45
C LEU A 89 -2.56 -24.60 6.28
N LEU A 90 -2.32 -25.81 5.76
CA LEU A 90 -1.31 -26.08 4.75
C LEU A 90 -1.97 -26.24 3.37
N ALA A 91 -1.62 -25.39 2.42
CA ALA A 91 -2.10 -25.51 1.06
C ALA A 91 -1.65 -26.83 0.42
N SER A 92 -2.58 -27.50 -0.28
CA SER A 92 -2.24 -28.66 -1.11
C SER A 92 -1.17 -28.31 -2.16
N PRO A 93 -0.18 -29.18 -2.41
CA PRO A 93 0.75 -29.03 -3.53
C PRO A 93 0.09 -29.28 -4.90
N ASP A 94 -1.10 -29.88 -4.93
CA ASP A 94 -1.84 -30.20 -6.16
C ASP A 94 -2.84 -29.08 -6.46
N ASP A 95 -2.62 -28.35 -7.55
CA ASP A 95 -3.49 -27.25 -7.97
C ASP A 95 -4.92 -27.72 -8.32
N THR A 96 -5.13 -29.02 -8.57
CA THR A 96 -6.47 -29.57 -8.81
C THR A 96 -7.32 -29.70 -7.56
N ASP A 97 -6.74 -29.51 -6.36
CA ASP A 97 -7.49 -29.42 -5.11
C ASP A 97 -8.12 -28.03 -4.87
N PHE A 98 -7.83 -27.05 -5.72
CA PHE A 98 -8.35 -25.69 -5.61
C PHE A 98 -9.43 -25.43 -6.67
N ASP A 99 -10.33 -24.49 -6.38
CA ASP A 99 -11.32 -24.08 -7.36
C ASP A 99 -10.65 -23.46 -8.59
N PRO A 100 -11.17 -23.73 -9.80
CA PRO A 100 -10.62 -23.10 -10.99
C PRO A 100 -10.83 -21.58 -10.93
N TYR A 101 -10.02 -20.85 -11.70
CA TYR A 101 -10.24 -19.43 -11.95
C TYR A 101 -11.67 -19.18 -12.46
N GLU A 102 -12.33 -18.15 -11.92
CA GLU A 102 -13.68 -17.79 -12.37
C GLU A 102 -13.69 -17.27 -13.82
N LYS A 103 -14.85 -17.27 -14.46
CA LYS A 103 -15.02 -16.65 -15.78
C LYS A 103 -15.60 -15.26 -15.63
N LEU A 104 -14.90 -14.25 -16.14
CA LEU A 104 -15.39 -12.87 -16.14
C LEU A 104 -16.38 -12.67 -17.31
N PRO A 105 -17.60 -12.17 -17.07
CA PRO A 105 -18.58 -11.89 -18.13
C PRO A 105 -18.35 -10.55 -18.85
N TYR A 106 -17.20 -9.91 -18.61
CA TYR A 106 -16.79 -8.63 -19.16
C TYR A 106 -15.30 -8.67 -19.51
N ALA A 107 -14.86 -7.74 -20.37
CA ALA A 107 -13.44 -7.52 -20.62
C ALA A 107 -12.78 -6.92 -19.38
N ASN A 108 -11.60 -7.42 -19.04
CA ASN A 108 -10.75 -6.91 -17.97
C ASN A 108 -9.31 -6.95 -18.46
N ALA A 109 -8.61 -5.82 -18.40
CA ALA A 109 -7.21 -5.71 -18.78
C ALA A 109 -6.27 -5.68 -17.58
N ALA A 110 -6.79 -5.84 -16.35
CA ALA A 110 -5.98 -6.13 -15.18
C ALA A 110 -5.24 -7.46 -15.33
N ASP A 111 -4.16 -7.64 -14.57
CA ASP A 111 -3.43 -8.90 -14.59
C ASP A 111 -4.25 -10.05 -13.96
N HIS A 112 -3.74 -11.26 -14.15
CA HIS A 112 -4.44 -12.47 -13.75
C HIS A 112 -4.65 -12.52 -12.23
N GLU A 113 -3.62 -12.15 -11.46
CA GLU A 113 -3.66 -12.11 -10.02
C GLU A 113 -4.64 -11.06 -9.48
N THR A 114 -4.80 -9.89 -10.11
CA THR A 114 -5.80 -8.90 -9.70
C THR A 114 -7.22 -9.31 -10.08
N SER A 115 -7.37 -10.14 -11.11
CA SER A 115 -8.68 -10.47 -11.70
C SER A 115 -9.44 -11.59 -11.00
N PHE A 116 -8.74 -12.65 -10.56
CA PHE A 116 -9.37 -13.91 -10.17
C PHE A 116 -9.15 -14.25 -8.68
N PHE A 117 -10.24 -14.69 -8.02
CA PHE A 117 -10.31 -14.84 -6.56
C PHE A 117 -10.64 -16.27 -6.11
N HIS A 118 -11.22 -17.12 -6.96
CA HIS A 118 -11.63 -18.48 -6.54
C HIS A 118 -10.46 -19.44 -6.40
N PHE A 119 -9.40 -19.29 -7.21
CA PHE A 119 -8.17 -20.09 -7.10
C PHE A 119 -7.35 -19.67 -5.87
N SER A 120 -7.82 -20.11 -4.70
CA SER A 120 -7.40 -19.64 -3.39
C SER A 120 -7.57 -20.71 -2.31
N LEU A 121 -6.71 -20.70 -1.29
CA LEU A 121 -6.82 -21.56 -0.12
C LEU A 121 -8.02 -21.19 0.75
N ILE A 122 -8.20 -19.90 1.04
CA ILE A 122 -9.39 -19.37 1.71
C ILE A 122 -9.99 -18.31 0.81
N TRP A 123 -11.25 -18.47 0.43
CA TRP A 123 -11.95 -17.41 -0.28
C TRP A 123 -13.41 -17.23 0.15
N GLY A 124 -13.95 -16.06 -0.18
CA GLY A 124 -15.35 -15.72 0.03
C GLY A 124 -15.81 -14.62 -0.92
N GLU A 125 -17.05 -14.75 -1.40
CA GLU A 125 -17.68 -13.78 -2.30
C GLU A 125 -19.08 -13.41 -1.78
N ASP A 126 -19.40 -12.12 -1.78
CA ASP A 126 -20.68 -11.56 -1.32
C ASP A 126 -21.02 -11.90 0.16
N LEU A 127 -20.01 -11.90 1.03
CA LEU A 127 -20.16 -12.27 2.45
C LEU A 127 -20.21 -11.06 3.39
N GLU A 128 -20.76 -11.28 4.59
CA GLU A 128 -20.75 -10.28 5.65
C GLU A 128 -20.35 -10.86 7.03
N ARG A 129 -19.70 -10.03 7.86
CA ARG A 129 -19.30 -10.39 9.24
C ARG A 129 -18.42 -11.65 9.25
N ILE A 130 -17.27 -11.56 8.62
CA ILE A 130 -16.30 -12.67 8.53
C ILE A 130 -15.02 -12.32 9.28
N ALA A 131 -14.37 -13.33 9.85
CA ALA A 131 -13.08 -13.14 10.49
C ALA A 131 -12.10 -14.30 10.27
N ILE A 132 -10.82 -13.99 10.25
CA ILE A 132 -9.71 -14.96 10.30
C ILE A 132 -8.78 -14.49 11.41
N LEU A 133 -8.69 -15.30 12.47
CA LEU A 133 -8.16 -14.91 13.76
C LEU A 133 -7.16 -15.94 14.29
N GLY A 134 -6.35 -15.49 15.26
CA GLY A 134 -5.50 -16.36 16.08
C GLY A 134 -4.05 -16.36 15.61
N THR A 135 -3.17 -16.97 16.41
CA THR A 135 -1.71 -16.94 16.18
C THR A 135 -1.19 -18.10 15.32
N GLY A 136 -2.09 -18.86 14.69
CA GLY A 136 -1.73 -19.96 13.80
C GLY A 136 -1.18 -19.49 12.44
N VAL A 137 -0.85 -20.47 11.61
CA VAL A 137 -0.18 -20.25 10.32
C VAL A 137 -1.08 -20.64 9.15
N ILE A 138 -1.13 -19.80 8.13
CA ILE A 138 -1.65 -20.11 6.79
C ILE A 138 -0.43 -20.26 5.87
N ASP A 139 -0.15 -21.48 5.41
CA ASP A 139 1.03 -21.80 4.64
C ASP A 139 0.67 -22.09 3.19
N GLY A 140 1.10 -21.22 2.27
CA GLY A 140 0.88 -21.38 0.84
C GLY A 140 1.60 -22.57 0.23
N ASN A 141 2.57 -23.18 0.94
CA ASN A 141 3.26 -24.41 0.54
C ASN A 141 3.82 -24.35 -0.90
N ARG A 142 4.42 -23.22 -1.26
CA ARG A 142 5.08 -23.00 -2.55
C ARG A 142 6.43 -22.34 -2.34
N SER A 143 7.29 -22.45 -3.35
CA SER A 143 8.66 -21.89 -3.33
C SER A 143 8.89 -20.80 -4.39
N ARG A 144 7.83 -20.40 -5.11
CA ARG A 144 7.85 -19.41 -6.18
C ARG A 144 6.45 -18.83 -6.43
N ARG A 145 6.41 -17.76 -7.22
CA ARG A 145 5.17 -17.17 -7.79
C ARG A 145 4.45 -18.18 -8.70
N GLY A 146 3.12 -18.12 -8.72
CA GLY A 146 2.26 -18.94 -9.58
C GLY A 146 1.62 -20.10 -8.80
N GLY A 147 0.54 -19.79 -8.07
CA GLY A 147 -0.23 -20.72 -7.25
C GLY A 147 -1.46 -20.01 -6.64
N PRO A 148 -2.22 -20.70 -5.77
CA PRO A 148 -3.44 -20.15 -5.20
C PRO A 148 -3.15 -19.02 -4.22
N LYS A 149 -4.07 -18.04 -4.13
CA LYS A 149 -3.97 -16.99 -3.10
C LYS A 149 -4.20 -17.60 -1.71
N PRO A 150 -3.46 -17.20 -0.67
CA PRO A 150 -3.76 -17.64 0.69
C PRO A 150 -5.14 -17.17 1.16
N ILE A 151 -5.45 -15.87 0.98
CA ILE A 151 -6.73 -15.26 1.36
C ILE A 151 -7.22 -14.37 0.21
N ALA A 152 -8.44 -14.62 -0.27
CA ALA A 152 -9.07 -13.83 -1.33
C ALA A 152 -10.54 -13.52 -1.00
N LEU A 153 -10.89 -12.24 -0.83
CA LEU A 153 -12.24 -11.81 -0.47
C LEU A 153 -12.79 -10.85 -1.52
N LYS A 154 -14.01 -11.10 -2.00
CA LYS A 154 -14.63 -10.34 -3.08
C LYS A 154 -16.03 -9.87 -2.69
N ARG A 155 -16.30 -8.56 -2.77
CA ARG A 155 -17.59 -7.95 -2.39
C ARG A 155 -18.04 -8.29 -0.96
N CYS A 156 -17.09 -8.43 -0.05
CA CYS A 156 -17.35 -8.76 1.34
C CYS A 156 -17.44 -7.51 2.23
N ARG A 157 -18.14 -7.59 3.37
CA ARG A 157 -18.22 -6.47 4.32
C ARG A 157 -18.07 -6.89 5.79
N ASN A 158 -17.56 -5.98 6.62
CA ASN A 158 -17.29 -6.20 8.05
C ASN A 158 -16.35 -7.39 8.24
N ILE A 159 -15.08 -7.17 7.89
CA ILE A 159 -14.02 -8.19 7.79
C ILE A 159 -12.99 -7.94 8.88
N ILE A 160 -12.56 -8.98 9.58
CA ILE A 160 -11.45 -8.91 10.55
C ILE A 160 -10.40 -9.97 10.21
N LEU A 161 -9.18 -9.56 9.89
CA LEU A 161 -8.00 -10.41 9.81
C LEU A 161 -7.07 -10.03 10.96
N ARG A 162 -6.79 -10.94 11.90
CA ARG A 162 -6.00 -10.59 13.08
C ARG A 162 -5.04 -11.68 13.54
N ASP A 163 -3.81 -11.27 13.86
CA ASP A 163 -2.72 -12.04 14.50
C ASP A 163 -2.19 -13.27 13.73
N VAL A 164 -2.81 -13.65 12.62
CA VAL A 164 -2.38 -14.81 11.82
C VAL A 164 -1.06 -14.55 11.11
N THR A 165 -0.28 -15.61 10.91
CA THR A 165 0.89 -15.59 10.04
C THR A 165 0.58 -16.27 8.71
N ILE A 166 0.77 -15.57 7.60
CA ILE A 166 0.76 -16.11 6.25
C ILE A 166 2.21 -16.33 5.82
N ARG A 167 2.54 -17.49 5.27
CA ARG A 167 3.89 -17.73 4.73
C ARG A 167 3.89 -18.49 3.42
N ASN A 168 4.99 -18.37 2.68
CA ASN A 168 5.21 -19.07 1.42
C ASN A 168 4.08 -18.81 0.40
N ALA A 169 3.55 -17.59 0.40
CA ALA A 169 2.41 -17.21 -0.43
C ALA A 169 2.84 -17.12 -1.91
N PRO A 170 2.33 -17.97 -2.82
CA PRO A 170 2.72 -17.96 -4.24
C PRO A 170 2.04 -16.86 -5.07
N ASN A 171 1.15 -16.11 -4.44
CA ASN A 171 0.27 -15.11 -5.02
C ASN A 171 0.02 -14.02 -3.95
N TYR A 172 -0.83 -13.04 -4.24
CA TYR A 172 -1.16 -11.96 -3.29
C TYR A 172 -1.59 -12.57 -1.95
N ALA A 173 -0.90 -12.21 -0.87
CA ALA A 173 -1.09 -12.90 0.41
C ALA A 173 -2.48 -12.61 1.00
N ILE A 174 -2.93 -11.34 0.93
CA ILE A 174 -4.29 -10.90 1.25
C ILE A 174 -4.82 -10.08 0.08
N SER A 175 -5.77 -10.66 -0.67
CA SER A 175 -6.43 -9.99 -1.79
C SER A 175 -7.86 -9.61 -1.43
N LEU A 176 -8.19 -8.32 -1.53
CA LEU A 176 -9.51 -7.78 -1.26
C LEU A 176 -10.02 -7.07 -2.51
N LEU A 177 -11.18 -7.45 -3.05
CA LEU A 177 -11.77 -6.78 -4.19
C LEU A 177 -13.19 -6.33 -3.87
N GLY A 178 -13.44 -5.02 -3.87
CA GLY A 178 -14.76 -4.49 -3.55
C GLY A 178 -15.18 -4.70 -2.10
N CYS A 179 -14.22 -4.77 -1.17
CA CYS A 179 -14.51 -5.05 0.24
C CYS A 179 -14.70 -3.77 1.06
N ASP A 180 -15.64 -3.78 2.00
CA ASP A 180 -15.97 -2.62 2.82
C ASP A 180 -15.88 -2.92 4.32
N HIS A 181 -15.38 -1.96 5.12
CA HIS A 181 -15.21 -2.10 6.57
C HIS A 181 -14.29 -3.27 6.92
N VAL A 182 -13.00 -3.07 6.69
CA VAL A 182 -11.96 -4.11 6.83
C VAL A 182 -10.97 -3.70 7.90
N LEU A 183 -10.71 -4.59 8.85
CA LEU A 183 -9.62 -4.49 9.80
C LEU A 183 -8.60 -5.60 9.53
N ILE A 184 -7.35 -5.22 9.24
CA ILE A 184 -6.20 -6.11 9.19
C ILE A 184 -5.24 -5.65 10.28
N ASP A 185 -5.00 -6.49 11.28
CA ASP A 185 -4.28 -6.09 12.48
C ASP A 185 -3.33 -7.17 12.99
N GLY A 186 -2.06 -6.82 13.20
CA GLY A 186 -1.09 -7.77 13.76
C GLY A 186 -0.74 -8.95 12.84
N VAL A 187 -1.11 -8.88 11.56
CA VAL A 187 -0.85 -9.95 10.59
C VAL A 187 0.60 -9.94 10.15
N ALA A 188 1.19 -11.13 10.04
CA ALA A 188 2.52 -11.31 9.45
C ALA A 188 2.44 -12.01 8.10
N VAL A 189 3.06 -11.45 7.05
CA VAL A 189 3.36 -12.14 5.79
C VAL A 189 4.86 -12.42 5.76
N ARG A 190 5.24 -13.68 5.52
CA ARG A 190 6.66 -14.11 5.44
C ARG A 190 6.95 -14.89 4.18
N ASN A 191 8.04 -14.57 3.50
CA ASN A 191 8.42 -15.23 2.24
C ASN A 191 7.25 -15.23 1.22
N GLY A 192 6.61 -14.08 1.03
CA GLY A 192 5.61 -13.88 -0.03
C GLY A 192 6.30 -13.74 -1.39
N TYR A 193 5.77 -14.39 -2.43
CA TYR A 193 6.34 -14.37 -3.78
C TYR A 193 5.66 -13.36 -4.72
N CYS A 194 4.54 -12.79 -4.30
CA CYS A 194 3.86 -11.65 -4.91
C CYS A 194 3.55 -10.60 -3.83
N ASP A 195 2.57 -9.74 -4.11
CA ASP A 195 2.11 -8.64 -3.28
C ASP A 195 1.66 -9.12 -1.88
N GLY A 196 1.85 -8.26 -0.87
CA GLY A 196 1.50 -8.55 0.51
C GLY A 196 0.00 -8.36 0.79
N ILE A 197 -0.43 -7.11 0.88
CA ILE A 197 -1.83 -6.75 1.13
C ILE A 197 -2.35 -5.84 0.03
N ASP A 198 -3.44 -6.26 -0.60
CA ASP A 198 -4.01 -5.64 -1.80
C ASP A 198 -5.49 -5.24 -1.57
N PRO A 199 -5.77 -4.05 -1.00
CA PRO A 199 -7.10 -3.46 -1.06
C PRO A 199 -7.39 -2.93 -2.47
N ASP A 200 -8.23 -3.63 -3.22
CA ASP A 200 -8.66 -3.26 -4.56
C ASP A 200 -10.13 -2.84 -4.57
N ALA A 201 -10.44 -1.68 -5.13
CA ALA A 201 -11.77 -1.08 -5.16
C ALA A 201 -12.51 -1.14 -3.79
N SER A 202 -11.77 -0.96 -2.70
CA SER A 202 -12.21 -1.29 -1.32
C SER A 202 -12.30 -0.04 -0.44
N ARG A 203 -13.20 -0.03 0.56
CA ARG A 203 -13.47 1.16 1.38
C ARG A 203 -13.48 0.91 2.87
N PHE A 204 -13.13 1.94 3.65
CA PHE A 204 -13.05 1.86 5.12
C PHE A 204 -12.12 0.72 5.57
N VAL A 205 -10.88 0.79 5.12
CA VAL A 205 -9.86 -0.25 5.34
C VAL A 205 -8.83 0.27 6.35
N GLN A 206 -8.55 -0.54 7.37
CA GLN A 206 -7.54 -0.26 8.38
C GLN A 206 -6.51 -1.39 8.38
N ILE A 207 -5.24 -1.05 8.15
CA ILE A 207 -4.11 -1.98 8.20
C ILE A 207 -3.16 -1.48 9.27
N SER A 208 -3.03 -2.22 10.37
CA SER A 208 -2.17 -1.80 11.50
C SER A 208 -1.30 -2.90 12.06
N ARG A 209 -0.12 -2.53 12.58
CA ARG A 209 0.76 -3.44 13.35
C ARG A 209 1.20 -4.69 12.57
N CYS A 210 1.28 -4.61 11.25
CA CYS A 210 1.62 -5.75 10.40
C CYS A 210 3.12 -5.83 10.12
N TYR A 211 3.61 -7.06 9.92
CA TYR A 211 4.94 -7.33 9.35
C TYR A 211 4.76 -7.94 7.97
N ILE A 212 5.18 -7.25 6.90
CA ILE A 212 4.93 -7.68 5.53
C ILE A 212 6.24 -7.90 4.80
N GLU A 213 6.54 -9.16 4.48
CA GLU A 213 7.71 -9.57 3.71
C GLU A 213 7.30 -10.24 2.39
N SER A 214 7.45 -9.50 1.29
CA SER A 214 6.96 -9.84 -0.05
C SER A 214 8.01 -9.55 -1.13
N ARG A 215 8.14 -10.43 -2.13
CA ARG A 215 9.05 -10.19 -3.27
C ARG A 215 8.52 -9.17 -4.27
N ASP A 216 7.22 -8.89 -4.20
CA ASP A 216 6.57 -7.79 -4.92
C ASP A 216 6.11 -6.71 -3.91
N ASP A 217 5.19 -5.84 -4.28
CA ASP A 217 4.75 -4.72 -3.45
C ASP A 217 4.27 -5.15 -2.04
N ALA A 218 4.65 -4.43 -0.97
CA ALA A 218 4.30 -4.85 0.39
C ALA A 218 2.84 -4.51 0.73
N ILE A 219 2.46 -3.23 0.65
CA ILE A 219 1.06 -2.81 0.78
C ILE A 219 0.69 -2.00 -0.46
N VAL A 220 -0.24 -2.53 -1.25
CA VAL A 220 -0.56 -2.01 -2.59
C VAL A 220 -2.06 -1.90 -2.84
N PRO A 221 -2.67 -0.80 -2.39
CA PRO A 221 -4.01 -0.48 -2.83
C PRO A 221 -4.09 -0.28 -4.35
N LYS A 222 -5.12 -0.90 -4.93
CA LYS A 222 -5.46 -0.82 -6.35
C LYS A 222 -6.89 -0.28 -6.50
N ALA A 223 -7.24 0.14 -7.70
CA ALA A 223 -8.60 0.48 -8.08
C ALA A 223 -8.86 -0.06 -9.49
N SER A 224 -8.75 -1.37 -9.64
CA SER A 224 -8.87 -2.07 -10.91
C SER A 224 -10.33 -2.13 -11.41
N PHE A 225 -10.50 -2.53 -12.67
CA PHE A 225 -11.81 -2.84 -13.23
C PHE A 225 -12.26 -4.30 -12.97
N SER A 226 -11.61 -5.02 -12.05
CA SER A 226 -11.87 -6.46 -11.82
C SER A 226 -13.23 -6.78 -11.20
N LEU A 227 -14.04 -5.76 -10.86
CA LEU A 227 -15.46 -5.91 -10.52
C LEU A 227 -16.41 -5.82 -11.73
N GLY A 228 -15.90 -5.46 -12.91
CA GLY A 228 -16.72 -5.14 -14.08
C GLY A 228 -17.39 -3.76 -14.01
N VAL A 229 -17.10 -3.00 -12.95
CA VAL A 229 -17.55 -1.63 -12.72
C VAL A 229 -16.40 -0.83 -12.12
N ARG A 230 -16.29 0.45 -12.48
CA ARG A 230 -15.32 1.34 -11.84
C ARG A 230 -15.76 1.60 -10.41
N ARG A 231 -14.84 1.37 -9.47
CA ARG A 231 -15.05 1.61 -8.06
C ARG A 231 -13.76 2.05 -7.42
N ASP A 232 -13.89 3.06 -6.57
CA ASP A 232 -12.76 3.71 -5.89
C ASP A 232 -12.23 2.86 -4.73
N THR A 233 -10.94 3.03 -4.46
CA THR A 233 -10.34 2.66 -3.17
C THR A 233 -10.20 3.91 -2.31
N GLU A 234 -10.95 3.96 -1.21
CA GLU A 234 -11.07 5.18 -0.41
C GLU A 234 -11.30 4.94 1.09
N TYR A 235 -10.94 5.93 1.91
CA TYR A 235 -10.96 5.83 3.38
C TYR A 235 -10.07 4.67 3.87
N LEU A 236 -8.80 4.73 3.49
CA LEU A 236 -7.78 3.75 3.84
C LEU A 236 -6.79 4.35 4.85
N THR A 237 -6.51 3.58 5.90
CA THR A 237 -5.46 3.89 6.88
C THR A 237 -4.45 2.76 6.96
N VAL A 238 -3.16 3.11 6.96
CA VAL A 238 -2.05 2.17 7.18
C VAL A 238 -1.18 2.72 8.30
N SER A 239 -0.98 1.97 9.38
CA SER A 239 -0.14 2.43 10.49
C SER A 239 0.71 1.37 11.17
N ASP A 240 1.86 1.79 11.70
CA ASP A 240 2.67 0.98 12.61
C ASP A 240 3.14 -0.35 11.99
N CYS A 241 3.44 -0.34 10.69
CA CYS A 241 3.84 -1.53 9.92
C CYS A 241 5.35 -1.59 9.66
N ILE A 242 5.89 -2.81 9.63
CA ILE A 242 7.24 -3.10 9.15
C ILE A 242 7.13 -3.79 7.80
N LEU A 243 7.79 -3.22 6.79
CA LEU A 243 7.70 -3.61 5.39
C LEU A 243 9.07 -4.09 4.92
N VAL A 244 9.10 -5.22 4.21
CA VAL A 244 10.29 -5.83 3.62
C VAL A 244 9.95 -6.26 2.20
N THR A 245 10.52 -5.59 1.20
CA THR A 245 10.17 -5.86 -0.19
C THR A 245 11.35 -5.71 -1.16
N ALA A 246 11.18 -6.27 -2.36
CA ALA A 246 12.05 -6.03 -3.52
C ALA A 246 11.41 -5.08 -4.57
N CYS A 247 10.17 -4.62 -4.36
CA CYS A 247 9.45 -3.67 -5.21
C CYS A 247 9.11 -2.42 -4.40
N ASN A 248 7.84 -2.14 -4.11
CA ASN A 248 7.41 -0.90 -3.46
C ASN A 248 6.92 -1.13 -2.02
N GLY A 249 7.36 -0.29 -1.08
CA GLY A 249 6.94 -0.37 0.32
C GLY A 249 5.44 -0.09 0.47
N PHE A 250 5.03 1.13 0.12
CA PHE A 250 3.62 1.50 0.00
C PHE A 250 3.35 2.01 -1.41
N LYS A 251 2.32 1.48 -2.07
CA LYS A 251 1.98 1.87 -3.43
C LYS A 251 0.49 2.06 -3.68
N LEU A 252 0.11 3.10 -4.41
CA LEU A 252 -1.19 3.18 -5.07
C LEU A 252 -1.02 2.86 -6.56
N GLY A 253 -1.68 1.80 -7.05
CA GLY A 253 -1.61 1.37 -8.44
C GLY A 253 -0.94 -0.02 -8.65
N THR A 254 -0.55 -0.40 -9.86
CA THR A 254 -0.64 0.39 -11.10
C THR A 254 -2.06 0.45 -11.65
N GLU A 255 -2.89 -0.53 -11.30
CA GLU A 255 -4.30 -0.65 -11.66
C GLU A 255 -5.07 0.53 -11.06
N SER A 256 -5.28 1.55 -11.87
CA SER A 256 -5.76 2.88 -11.44
C SER A 256 -6.95 3.33 -12.27
N GLY A 257 -7.92 2.41 -12.47
CA GLY A 257 -9.11 2.65 -13.28
C GLY A 257 -10.27 3.29 -12.51
N GLY A 258 -10.36 3.05 -11.20
CA GLY A 258 -11.15 3.80 -10.23
C GLY A 258 -10.29 4.81 -9.46
N ASP A 259 -10.91 5.67 -8.66
CA ASP A 259 -10.19 6.74 -7.95
C ASP A 259 -9.51 6.22 -6.66
N PHE A 260 -8.50 6.98 -6.20
CA PHE A 260 -7.89 6.83 -4.87
C PHE A 260 -8.16 8.08 -4.04
N LYS A 261 -8.90 7.95 -2.92
CA LYS A 261 -9.34 9.11 -2.13
C LYS A 261 -9.18 8.88 -0.63
N HIS A 262 -8.76 9.91 0.09
CA HIS A 262 -8.75 9.92 1.57
C HIS A 262 -7.91 8.77 2.14
N ILE A 263 -6.61 8.84 1.90
CA ILE A 263 -5.65 7.80 2.29
C ILE A 263 -4.63 8.38 3.25
N ALA A 264 -4.44 7.74 4.40
CA ALA A 264 -3.46 8.13 5.39
C ALA A 264 -2.50 6.96 5.72
N VAL A 265 -1.20 7.22 5.62
CA VAL A 265 -0.14 6.27 6.00
C VAL A 265 0.74 6.90 7.06
N SER A 266 1.00 6.18 8.15
CA SER A 266 1.84 6.72 9.24
C SER A 266 2.67 5.67 9.96
N ASN A 267 3.81 6.07 10.52
CA ASN A 267 4.64 5.24 11.39
C ASN A 267 5.07 3.91 10.76
N CYS A 268 5.51 3.94 9.50
CA CYS A 268 5.94 2.75 8.77
C CYS A 268 7.46 2.70 8.63
N ILE A 269 8.02 1.49 8.64
CA ILE A 269 9.43 1.24 8.40
C ILE A 269 9.57 0.33 7.18
N LEU A 270 10.29 0.77 6.14
CA LEU A 270 10.73 -0.07 5.04
C LEU A 270 12.20 -0.46 5.26
N ARG A 271 12.48 -1.76 5.24
CA ARG A 271 13.85 -2.28 5.21
C ARG A 271 14.04 -3.17 4.00
N ARG A 272 15.24 -3.11 3.43
CA ARG A 272 15.65 -4.05 2.38
C ARG A 272 15.81 -5.47 2.95
N HIS A 273 15.42 -6.48 2.17
CA HIS A 273 15.80 -7.87 2.44
C HIS A 273 17.26 -8.11 2.01
N PRO A 274 18.12 -8.72 2.83
CA PRO A 274 19.57 -8.83 2.55
C PRO A 274 19.88 -9.59 1.25
N GLU A 275 19.05 -10.57 0.90
CA GLU A 275 19.26 -11.42 -0.28
C GLU A 275 18.50 -10.95 -1.53
N TRP A 276 17.64 -9.93 -1.42
CA TRP A 276 16.87 -9.45 -2.57
C TRP A 276 17.49 -8.19 -3.16
N ARG A 277 17.03 -7.85 -4.38
CA ARG A 277 17.33 -6.55 -4.96
C ARG A 277 16.83 -5.43 -4.03
N VAL A 278 17.40 -4.26 -4.24
CA VAL A 278 16.97 -3.04 -3.57
C VAL A 278 15.50 -2.76 -3.92
N PRO A 279 14.64 -2.38 -2.95
CA PRO A 279 13.28 -1.94 -3.23
C PRO A 279 13.26 -0.85 -4.30
N THR A 280 12.42 -1.04 -5.32
CA THR A 280 12.20 -0.07 -6.41
C THR A 280 11.78 1.29 -5.85
N SER A 281 10.80 1.33 -4.94
CA SER A 281 10.43 2.59 -4.27
C SER A 281 10.05 2.41 -2.80
N GLY A 282 10.24 3.49 -2.03
CA GLY A 282 9.70 3.58 -0.67
C GLY A 282 8.20 3.79 -0.71
N ILE A 283 7.83 4.89 -1.34
CA ILE A 283 6.46 5.35 -1.57
C ILE A 283 6.27 5.51 -3.08
N ALA A 284 5.22 4.90 -3.64
CA ALA A 284 4.86 5.04 -5.06
C ALA A 284 3.38 5.41 -5.20
N LEU A 285 3.05 6.59 -5.72
CA LEU A 285 1.66 7.02 -5.98
C LEU A 285 1.47 7.18 -7.48
N GLU A 286 0.68 6.29 -8.08
CA GLU A 286 0.60 6.16 -9.54
C GLU A 286 -0.86 6.26 -10.01
N SER A 287 -1.15 7.30 -10.81
CA SER A 287 -2.38 7.38 -11.59
C SER A 287 -2.01 7.29 -13.07
N VAL A 288 -2.22 6.13 -13.68
CA VAL A 288 -1.83 5.90 -15.09
C VAL A 288 -2.97 5.38 -15.95
N ASP A 289 -4.07 4.93 -15.33
CA ASP A 289 -5.24 4.39 -16.01
C ASP A 289 -6.48 5.28 -15.81
N GLY A 290 -6.28 6.58 -15.55
CA GLY A 290 -7.35 7.58 -15.53
C GLY A 290 -7.91 7.94 -14.14
N SER A 291 -7.37 7.37 -13.06
CA SER A 291 -7.82 7.67 -11.70
C SER A 291 -7.64 9.13 -11.31
N ARG A 292 -8.56 9.64 -10.49
CA ARG A 292 -8.28 10.78 -9.62
C ARG A 292 -7.61 10.24 -8.35
N LEU A 293 -6.32 10.51 -8.21
CA LEU A 293 -5.55 10.21 -7.00
C LEU A 293 -5.45 11.49 -6.18
N GLU A 294 -6.24 11.61 -5.11
CA GLU A 294 -6.31 12.84 -4.33
C GLU A 294 -6.50 12.65 -2.82
N SER A 295 -6.01 13.63 -2.06
CA SER A 295 -6.12 13.66 -0.58
C SER A 295 -5.39 12.48 0.08
N VAL A 296 -4.08 12.44 -0.14
CA VAL A 296 -3.18 11.42 0.44
C VAL A 296 -2.22 12.10 1.40
N SER A 297 -2.11 11.55 2.62
CA SER A 297 -1.12 11.98 3.61
C SER A 297 -0.23 10.80 4.02
N ILE A 298 1.09 10.98 3.93
CA ILE A 298 2.07 9.96 4.34
C ILE A 298 3.04 10.63 5.32
N THR A 299 3.09 10.14 6.55
CA THR A 299 3.85 10.79 7.63
C THR A 299 4.70 9.81 8.42
N ASN A 300 5.86 10.24 8.93
CA ASN A 300 6.71 9.40 9.78
C ASN A 300 7.04 8.03 9.15
N PHE A 301 7.73 8.08 8.01
CA PHE A 301 8.14 6.89 7.25
C PHE A 301 9.66 6.80 7.23
N ILE A 302 10.20 5.70 7.74
CA ILE A 302 11.64 5.44 7.73
C ILE A 302 11.94 4.37 6.68
N MET A 303 12.92 4.60 5.83
CA MET A 303 13.37 3.63 4.83
C MET A 303 14.89 3.53 4.79
N ASP A 304 15.40 2.32 4.59
CA ASP A 304 16.84 2.07 4.45
C ASP A 304 17.13 1.26 3.19
N GLN A 305 18.14 1.71 2.43
CA GLN A 305 18.58 1.14 1.16
C GLN A 305 17.43 0.96 0.17
N VAL A 306 16.97 2.07 -0.41
CA VAL A 306 15.89 2.14 -1.41
C VAL A 306 16.41 2.70 -2.74
N HIS A 307 15.83 2.30 -3.87
CA HIS A 307 16.21 2.90 -5.15
C HIS A 307 15.66 4.32 -5.24
N CYS A 308 14.34 4.48 -5.33
CA CYS A 308 13.65 5.78 -5.34
C CYS A 308 12.83 5.99 -4.05
N PRO A 309 13.17 6.95 -3.17
CA PRO A 309 12.42 7.13 -1.91
C PRO A 309 10.93 7.45 -2.12
N ILE A 310 10.64 8.40 -3.02
CA ILE A 310 9.29 8.87 -3.34
C ILE A 310 9.14 8.92 -4.86
N PHE A 311 8.16 8.20 -5.39
CA PHE A 311 7.79 8.20 -6.80
C PHE A 311 6.33 8.64 -6.96
N LEU A 312 6.11 9.79 -7.58
CA LEU A 312 4.78 10.28 -7.95
C LEU A 312 4.65 10.30 -9.47
N ARG A 313 3.69 9.56 -10.00
CA ARG A 313 3.51 9.43 -11.45
C ARG A 313 2.06 9.62 -11.84
N LEU A 314 1.79 10.69 -12.59
CA LEU A 314 0.61 10.76 -13.46
C LEU A 314 1.01 10.32 -14.87
N GLY A 315 0.23 9.45 -15.50
CA GLY A 315 0.43 8.97 -16.88
C GLY A 315 -0.90 8.73 -17.60
N ASN A 316 -0.82 8.17 -18.80
CA ASN A 316 -1.98 7.87 -19.65
C ASN A 316 -1.82 6.51 -20.36
N ARG A 317 -1.49 5.47 -19.60
CA ARG A 317 -1.53 4.07 -20.07
C ARG A 317 -2.96 3.67 -20.45
N GLY A 318 -3.95 4.18 -19.70
CA GLY A 318 -5.37 4.10 -20.06
C GLY A 318 -5.95 2.69 -20.08
N ARG A 319 -5.48 1.78 -19.21
CA ARG A 319 -6.05 0.44 -19.07
C ARG A 319 -7.54 0.52 -18.75
N ASP A 320 -8.34 -0.39 -19.32
CA ASP A 320 -9.80 -0.46 -19.13
C ASP A 320 -10.55 0.83 -19.54
N GLN A 321 -9.98 1.59 -20.48
CA GLN A 321 -10.63 2.73 -21.13
C GLN A 321 -10.82 2.47 -22.63
N ALA A 322 -11.99 2.85 -23.17
CA ALA A 322 -12.21 2.82 -24.62
C ALA A 322 -11.33 3.85 -25.36
N THR A 323 -11.02 4.96 -24.71
CA THR A 323 -10.08 5.97 -25.20
C THR A 323 -9.28 6.46 -23.99
N PRO A 324 -7.95 6.22 -23.95
CA PRO A 324 -7.09 6.67 -22.85
C PRO A 324 -7.21 8.16 -22.58
N SER A 325 -7.65 8.50 -21.37
CA SER A 325 -7.68 9.85 -20.84
C SER A 325 -6.91 9.88 -19.52
N PRO A 326 -5.99 10.86 -19.33
CA PRO A 326 -5.28 11.02 -18.07
C PRO A 326 -6.26 11.40 -16.95
N GLY A 327 -5.98 10.90 -15.75
CA GLY A 327 -6.67 11.32 -14.54
C GLY A 327 -6.06 12.58 -13.94
N CYS A 328 -6.00 12.64 -12.61
CA CYS A 328 -5.22 13.65 -11.89
C CYS A 328 -4.48 13.04 -10.69
N LEU A 329 -3.43 13.71 -10.24
CA LEU A 329 -2.69 13.37 -9.03
C LEU A 329 -2.46 14.67 -8.26
N ARG A 330 -3.17 14.84 -7.14
CA ARG A 330 -3.18 16.12 -6.43
C ARG A 330 -3.44 16.06 -4.94
N ASN A 331 -3.16 17.14 -4.22
CA ASN A 331 -3.40 17.26 -2.78
C ASN A 331 -2.70 16.11 -2.02
N ILE A 332 -1.37 16.08 -2.16
CA ILE A 332 -0.50 15.05 -1.57
C ILE A 332 0.40 15.71 -0.55
N ILE A 333 0.39 15.19 0.68
CA ILE A 333 1.27 15.63 1.77
C ILE A 333 2.16 14.46 2.15
N ILE A 334 3.48 14.63 2.01
CA ILE A 334 4.47 13.68 2.48
C ILE A 334 5.36 14.41 3.48
N ASP A 335 5.41 13.89 4.71
CA ASP A 335 6.03 14.57 5.83
C ASP A 335 6.88 13.63 6.70
N ASN A 336 7.97 14.17 7.25
CA ASN A 336 8.81 13.49 8.24
C ASN A 336 9.28 12.13 7.72
N ILE A 337 10.07 12.17 6.64
CA ILE A 337 10.63 10.98 5.98
C ILE A 337 12.11 10.91 6.26
N ILE A 338 12.58 9.74 6.66
CA ILE A 338 14.01 9.44 6.79
C ILE A 338 14.36 8.36 5.78
N ALA A 339 15.22 8.67 4.81
CA ALA A 339 15.69 7.71 3.81
C ALA A 339 17.21 7.57 3.87
N GLY A 340 17.70 6.36 4.21
CA GLY A 340 19.11 6.00 4.24
C GLY A 340 19.56 5.34 2.94
N GLU A 341 20.77 5.68 2.47
CA GLU A 341 21.42 5.05 1.30
C GLU A 341 20.55 4.98 0.02
N ALA A 342 19.74 6.02 -0.24
CA ALA A 342 18.95 6.10 -1.47
C ALA A 342 19.86 6.15 -2.72
N GLN A 343 19.40 5.57 -3.83
CA GLN A 343 20.21 5.43 -5.05
C GLN A 343 19.84 6.46 -6.12
N GLN A 344 18.57 6.84 -6.20
CA GLN A 344 18.04 7.78 -7.18
C GLN A 344 17.15 8.81 -6.51
N ALA A 345 17.16 10.05 -7.03
CA ALA A 345 16.32 11.14 -6.57
C ALA A 345 14.85 10.74 -6.45
N CYS A 346 14.13 11.38 -5.52
CA CYS A 346 12.68 11.38 -5.54
C CYS A 346 12.22 11.88 -6.92
N LEU A 347 11.26 11.18 -7.52
CA LEU A 347 10.81 11.41 -8.89
C LEU A 347 9.33 11.79 -8.89
N LEU A 348 9.06 13.05 -9.20
CA LEU A 348 7.72 13.61 -9.28
C LEU A 348 7.46 14.03 -10.72
N THR A 349 6.56 13.34 -11.42
CA THR A 349 6.30 13.67 -12.83
C THR A 349 4.82 13.59 -13.18
N GLY A 350 4.30 14.75 -13.62
CA GLY A 350 3.09 14.82 -14.43
C GLY A 350 3.36 14.38 -15.87
N ILE A 351 2.48 14.76 -16.78
CA ILE A 351 2.69 14.71 -18.23
C ILE A 351 2.34 16.09 -18.84
N PRO A 352 2.73 16.38 -20.09
CA PRO A 352 2.35 17.62 -20.74
C PRO A 352 0.85 17.90 -20.62
N ASP A 353 0.49 19.15 -20.32
CA ASP A 353 -0.88 19.65 -20.08
C ASP A 353 -1.63 19.05 -18.87
N HIS A 354 -1.06 18.07 -18.16
CA HIS A 354 -1.62 17.46 -16.96
C HIS A 354 -0.56 17.44 -15.84
N PRO A 355 -0.37 18.57 -15.14
CA PRO A 355 0.61 18.63 -14.06
C PRO A 355 0.13 17.83 -12.83
N LEU A 356 1.07 17.45 -11.96
CA LEU A 356 0.74 17.14 -10.57
C LEU A 356 0.28 18.44 -9.88
N GLU A 357 -0.70 18.40 -8.98
CA GLU A 357 -1.23 19.63 -8.36
C GLU A 357 -1.17 19.61 -6.83
N ALA A 358 -0.70 20.67 -6.19
CA ALA A 358 -0.65 20.81 -4.72
C ALA A 358 0.06 19.63 -4.02
N ILE A 359 1.37 19.54 -4.24
CA ILE A 359 2.27 18.55 -3.65
C ILE A 359 3.11 19.23 -2.57
N SER A 360 3.05 18.72 -1.35
CA SER A 360 3.87 19.20 -0.23
C SER A 360 4.79 18.10 0.26
N LEU A 361 6.10 18.36 0.20
CA LEU A 361 7.14 17.50 0.77
C LEU A 361 7.82 18.26 1.90
N SER A 362 7.63 17.81 3.14
CA SER A 362 8.15 18.50 4.32
C SER A 362 8.96 17.60 5.25
N ARG A 363 9.95 18.18 5.94
CA ARG A 363 10.81 17.51 6.94
C ARG A 363 11.41 16.21 6.41
N LEU A 364 12.08 16.28 5.27
CA LEU A 364 12.76 15.13 4.68
C LEU A 364 14.23 15.09 5.13
N ASN A 365 14.71 13.93 5.56
CA ASN A 365 16.13 13.68 5.82
C ASN A 365 16.60 12.54 4.92
N LEU A 366 17.27 12.90 3.83
CA LEU A 366 17.61 12.01 2.73
C LEU A 366 19.13 11.85 2.65
N THR A 367 19.59 10.61 2.78
CA THR A 367 21.00 10.26 2.53
C THR A 367 21.09 9.48 1.23
N TYR A 368 21.87 9.99 0.28
CA TYR A 368 22.09 9.38 -1.02
C TYR A 368 23.49 8.78 -1.12
N ARG A 369 23.62 7.71 -1.89
CA ARG A 369 24.93 7.12 -2.21
C ARG A 369 25.84 8.11 -2.94
N GLY A 370 25.28 8.91 -3.85
CA GLY A 370 26.03 9.85 -4.70
C GLY A 370 26.96 9.13 -5.68
N GLY A 371 27.90 9.86 -6.26
CA GLY A 371 28.92 9.31 -7.17
C GLY A 371 28.78 9.67 -8.64
N SER A 372 27.74 10.41 -9.02
CA SER A 372 27.55 10.87 -10.40
C SER A 372 28.34 12.16 -10.68
N ARG A 373 29.00 12.25 -11.85
CA ARG A 373 29.89 13.38 -12.19
C ARG A 373 29.48 14.22 -13.40
N GLU A 374 28.66 13.72 -14.33
CA GLU A 374 28.37 14.40 -15.61
C GLU A 374 26.93 14.14 -16.10
N GLN A 375 25.93 14.50 -15.30
CA GLN A 375 24.53 14.09 -15.55
C GLN A 375 23.50 15.24 -15.51
N ALA A 376 23.93 16.51 -15.43
CA ALA A 376 23.01 17.63 -15.27
C ALA A 376 22.19 17.96 -16.54
N ASP A 377 22.63 17.54 -17.73
CA ASP A 377 22.00 17.83 -19.02
C ASP A 377 21.28 16.63 -19.67
N ILE A 378 20.90 15.62 -18.87
CA ILE A 378 20.21 14.42 -19.38
C ILE A 378 18.76 14.76 -19.73
N ALA A 379 18.36 14.45 -20.96
CA ALA A 379 16.97 14.46 -21.37
C ALA A 379 16.22 13.26 -20.77
N VAL A 380 15.39 13.51 -19.76
CA VAL A 380 14.55 12.50 -19.13
C VAL A 380 13.32 12.23 -20.02
N PRO A 381 13.01 10.98 -20.41
CA PRO A 381 11.87 10.68 -21.30
C PRO A 381 10.50 10.95 -20.64
N GLU A 382 9.45 11.17 -21.45
CA GLU A 382 8.07 11.41 -20.95
C GLU A 382 7.33 10.15 -20.52
N LEU A 383 7.52 9.05 -21.26
CA LEU A 383 6.96 7.72 -20.94
C LEU A 383 5.45 7.75 -20.62
N ILE A 384 4.68 8.54 -21.37
CA ILE A 384 3.28 8.88 -21.08
C ILE A 384 2.40 7.63 -20.88
N ASP A 385 2.52 6.65 -21.76
CA ASP A 385 1.71 5.42 -21.83
C ASP A 385 2.45 4.17 -21.31
N ALA A 386 3.69 4.34 -20.82
CA ALA A 386 4.52 3.24 -20.37
C ALA A 386 4.12 2.74 -18.97
N TYR A 387 4.63 1.55 -18.60
CA TYR A 387 4.50 1.04 -17.24
C TYR A 387 5.23 1.98 -16.24
N PRO A 388 4.56 2.41 -15.14
CA PRO A 388 5.11 3.38 -14.20
C PRO A 388 6.13 2.72 -13.28
N SER A 389 7.41 2.82 -13.62
CA SER A 389 8.50 2.44 -12.71
C SER A 389 9.60 3.50 -12.77
N PRO A 390 10.18 3.90 -11.64
CA PRO A 390 11.27 4.88 -11.62
C PRO A 390 12.48 4.42 -12.45
N ASP A 391 12.72 3.10 -12.54
CA ASP A 391 13.83 2.50 -13.30
C ASP A 391 13.74 2.81 -14.82
N LYS A 392 12.52 3.08 -15.32
CA LYS A 392 12.31 3.37 -16.75
C LYS A 392 12.81 4.75 -17.17
N PHE A 393 12.96 5.68 -16.21
CA PHE A 393 13.38 7.04 -16.49
C PHE A 393 14.91 7.20 -16.64
N GLY A 394 15.66 6.13 -16.36
CA GLY A 394 17.12 6.13 -16.39
C GLY A 394 17.70 7.08 -15.34
N ASP A 395 18.94 7.51 -15.57
CA ASP A 395 19.60 8.46 -14.69
C ASP A 395 18.87 9.82 -14.69
N LEU A 396 18.62 10.34 -13.48
CA LEU A 396 17.99 11.65 -13.30
C LEU A 396 19.05 12.74 -13.13
N PRO A 397 18.82 13.96 -13.65
CA PRO A 397 19.73 15.10 -13.52
C PRO A 397 19.63 15.78 -12.14
N ALA A 398 19.21 15.06 -11.11
CA ALA A 398 19.10 15.54 -9.73
C ALA A 398 19.64 14.51 -8.75
N VAL A 399 20.15 14.99 -7.62
CA VAL A 399 20.55 14.14 -6.49
C VAL A 399 19.36 13.77 -5.62
N ALA A 400 18.56 14.76 -5.20
CA ALA A 400 17.55 14.56 -4.18
C ALA A 400 16.13 14.57 -4.72
N VAL A 401 15.76 15.58 -5.51
CA VAL A 401 14.40 15.72 -6.04
C VAL A 401 14.45 16.15 -7.50
N TYR A 402 13.86 15.34 -8.36
CA TYR A 402 13.52 15.69 -9.73
C TYR A 402 12.00 15.88 -9.82
N ALA A 403 11.56 17.05 -10.28
CA ALA A 403 10.15 17.38 -10.46
C ALA A 403 9.90 17.90 -11.87
N ARG A 404 8.93 17.32 -12.58
CA ARG A 404 8.49 17.77 -13.91
C ARG A 404 6.98 17.83 -14.05
N HIS A 405 6.46 18.88 -14.71
CA HIS A 405 5.02 19.11 -14.90
C HIS A 405 4.29 19.17 -13.55
N VAL A 406 4.51 20.24 -12.79
CA VAL A 406 3.92 20.41 -11.45
C VAL A 406 3.32 21.81 -11.29
N ARG A 407 2.16 21.89 -10.63
CA ARG A 407 1.53 23.14 -10.22
C ARG A 407 1.33 23.13 -8.70
N GLY A 408 1.99 24.03 -7.99
CA GLY A 408 1.97 24.05 -6.53
C GLY A 408 2.84 22.93 -5.95
N LEU A 409 4.15 23.17 -5.88
CA LEU A 409 5.12 22.30 -5.21
C LEU A 409 5.72 23.04 -4.02
N ASP A 410 5.49 22.52 -2.82
CA ASP A 410 6.12 23.00 -1.59
C ASP A 410 7.21 22.01 -1.15
N LEU A 411 8.45 22.49 -1.07
CA LEU A 411 9.57 21.81 -0.43
C LEU A 411 9.92 22.55 0.85
N ASP A 412 9.73 21.91 2.00
CA ASP A 412 9.90 22.53 3.31
C ASP A 412 10.82 21.70 4.21
N HIS A 413 11.95 22.27 4.64
CA HIS A 413 12.93 21.62 5.52
C HIS A 413 13.43 20.26 4.99
N VAL A 414 14.05 20.27 3.80
CA VAL A 414 14.68 19.09 3.18
C VAL A 414 16.18 19.09 3.47
N ARG A 415 16.67 18.08 4.19
CA ARG A 415 18.11 17.84 4.42
C ARG A 415 18.59 16.71 3.53
N VAL A 416 19.69 16.96 2.83
CA VAL A 416 20.33 16.00 1.91
C VAL A 416 21.76 15.76 2.38
N SER A 417 22.14 14.49 2.51
CA SER A 417 23.51 14.06 2.82
C SER A 417 24.03 13.11 1.75
N LEU A 418 25.32 13.20 1.42
CA LEU A 418 25.95 12.38 0.38
C LEU A 418 27.05 11.50 0.95
N LEU A 419 27.04 10.21 0.60
CA LEU A 419 28.10 9.27 0.98
C LEU A 419 29.30 9.36 0.03
N ALA A 420 29.07 9.68 -1.24
CA ALA A 420 30.10 9.99 -2.23
C ALA A 420 29.79 11.33 -2.91
N PRO A 421 30.81 12.08 -3.36
CA PRO A 421 30.60 13.32 -4.11
C PRO A 421 29.70 13.11 -5.33
N ASP A 422 28.75 14.02 -5.52
CA ASP A 422 27.84 14.05 -6.67
C ASP A 422 27.78 15.49 -7.20
N SER A 423 27.86 15.66 -8.51
CA SER A 423 27.82 16.98 -9.15
C SER A 423 26.43 17.41 -9.57
N ARG A 424 25.40 16.55 -9.52
CA ARG A 424 24.06 16.99 -9.92
C ARG A 424 23.50 18.03 -8.93
N PRO A 425 22.59 18.90 -9.37
CA PRO A 425 21.84 19.77 -8.47
C PRO A 425 21.03 18.93 -7.47
N ALA A 426 20.79 19.45 -6.27
CA ALA A 426 19.96 18.75 -5.30
C ALA A 426 18.50 18.74 -5.74
N PHE A 427 18.03 19.85 -6.30
CA PHE A 427 16.71 19.98 -6.89
C PHE A 427 16.81 20.31 -8.38
N TYR A 428 16.12 19.53 -9.20
CA TYR A 428 15.89 19.83 -10.61
C TYR A 428 14.40 19.97 -10.86
N GLY A 429 13.96 21.19 -11.20
CA GLY A 429 12.57 21.50 -11.51
C GLY A 429 12.38 21.87 -12.98
N GLN A 430 11.47 21.22 -13.67
CA GLN A 430 11.15 21.50 -15.07
C GLN A 430 9.65 21.64 -15.30
N ASP A 431 9.23 22.70 -15.99
CA ASP A 431 7.81 23.00 -16.23
C ASP A 431 7.00 22.99 -14.93
N ILE A 432 7.34 23.94 -14.05
CA ILE A 432 6.69 24.11 -12.74
C ILE A 432 6.04 25.48 -12.66
N VAL A 433 4.82 25.52 -12.14
CA VAL A 433 4.11 26.74 -11.79
C VAL A 433 3.87 26.71 -10.28
N GLU A 434 4.10 27.82 -9.57
CA GLU A 434 3.94 27.90 -8.11
C GLU A 434 4.89 26.94 -7.38
N LEU A 435 6.17 27.31 -7.31
CA LEU A 435 7.21 26.58 -6.56
C LEU A 435 7.56 27.32 -5.28
N ASN A 436 7.46 26.65 -4.13
CA ASN A 436 8.00 27.15 -2.87
C ASN A 436 9.11 26.23 -2.37
N VAL A 437 10.27 26.81 -2.05
CA VAL A 437 11.40 26.08 -1.45
C VAL A 437 11.86 26.82 -0.21
N GLU A 438 11.72 26.19 0.94
CA GLU A 438 12.17 26.69 2.24
C GLU A 438 13.05 25.64 2.93
N GLY A 439 14.24 26.03 3.41
CA GLY A 439 15.06 25.14 4.23
C GLY A 439 15.66 23.94 3.49
N LEU A 440 15.89 24.02 2.16
CA LEU A 440 16.65 23.01 1.43
C LEU A 440 18.14 23.11 1.79
N ASN A 441 18.66 22.08 2.44
CA ASN A 441 20.02 22.02 2.95
C ASN A 441 20.76 20.81 2.41
N VAL A 442 21.93 21.02 1.82
CA VAL A 442 22.78 19.94 1.31
C VAL A 442 24.11 19.94 2.05
N GLN A 443 24.47 18.79 2.60
CA GLN A 443 25.80 18.52 3.14
C GLN A 443 26.66 17.89 2.03
N SER A 444 27.45 18.72 1.34
CA SER A 444 28.37 18.29 0.27
C SER A 444 29.81 18.18 0.75
N ALA A 445 30.58 17.27 0.12
CA ALA A 445 32.03 17.14 0.26
C ALA A 445 32.83 17.83 -0.88
N ALA A 446 32.18 18.40 -1.91
CA ALA A 446 32.87 19.09 -3.02
C ALA A 446 31.97 20.11 -3.75
N ALA A 447 32.57 21.20 -4.26
CA ALA A 447 31.93 22.29 -5.00
C ALA A 447 31.88 22.01 -6.52
N ALA A 448 30.80 22.41 -7.20
CA ALA A 448 30.80 23.11 -8.51
C ALA A 448 29.43 23.24 -9.23
N GLU A 449 28.30 22.81 -8.67
CA GLU A 449 26.98 22.91 -9.35
C GLU A 449 25.96 23.67 -8.49
N PRO A 450 25.00 24.38 -9.11
CA PRO A 450 23.97 25.11 -8.38
C PRO A 450 23.11 24.14 -7.57
N LEU A 451 22.71 24.56 -6.37
CA LEU A 451 21.85 23.77 -5.49
C LEU A 451 20.50 23.44 -6.15
N LEU A 452 19.95 24.41 -6.87
CA LEU A 452 18.69 24.31 -7.61
C LEU A 452 18.93 24.58 -9.10
N ARG A 453 18.35 23.73 -9.96
CA ARG A 453 18.27 23.95 -11.40
C ARG A 453 16.81 24.05 -11.84
N LEU A 454 16.45 25.17 -12.46
CA LEU A 454 15.07 25.53 -12.83
C LEU A 454 14.97 25.71 -14.35
N ILE A 455 14.05 24.98 -14.98
CA ILE A 455 13.82 25.02 -16.43
C ILE A 455 12.33 25.31 -16.66
N ASN A 456 11.99 26.43 -17.30
CA ASN A 456 10.59 26.85 -17.50
C ASN A 456 9.77 26.84 -16.19
N VAL A 457 10.32 27.46 -15.13
CA VAL A 457 9.66 27.59 -13.82
C VAL A 457 9.05 28.98 -13.69
N ARG A 458 7.82 29.07 -13.20
CA ARG A 458 7.09 30.32 -13.04
C ARG A 458 6.55 30.46 -11.62
N GLN A 459 6.59 31.68 -11.08
CA GLN A 459 6.08 32.01 -9.74
C GLN A 459 6.77 31.17 -8.66
N ALA A 460 8.06 31.40 -8.46
CA ALA A 460 8.84 30.68 -7.46
C ALA A 460 9.24 31.57 -6.29
N LEU A 461 9.12 31.05 -5.08
CA LEU A 461 9.67 31.62 -3.85
C LEU A 461 10.71 30.66 -3.28
N ILE A 462 11.95 31.13 -3.12
CA ILE A 462 13.06 30.34 -2.59
C ILE A 462 13.63 31.08 -1.39
N GLN A 463 13.63 30.45 -0.21
CA GLN A 463 14.05 31.05 1.06
C GLN A 463 14.98 30.12 1.86
N ALA A 464 15.90 30.71 2.63
CA ALA A 464 16.65 30.06 3.70
C ALA A 464 17.24 28.68 3.33
N SER A 465 17.77 28.56 2.11
CA SER A 465 18.34 27.33 1.56
C SER A 465 19.85 27.48 1.44
N GLY A 466 20.62 26.43 1.77
CA GLY A 466 22.07 26.57 1.91
C GLY A 466 22.87 25.29 1.73
N ILE A 467 24.13 25.45 1.29
CA ILE A 467 25.13 24.39 1.25
C ILE A 467 26.02 24.54 2.48
N TRP A 468 26.15 23.50 3.30
CA TRP A 468 27.02 23.50 4.49
C TRP A 468 28.51 23.29 4.11
N ALA A 469 28.99 23.91 3.03
CA ALA A 469 30.40 23.97 2.64
C ALA A 469 30.59 24.82 1.36
N ALA A 470 31.29 25.96 1.51
CA ALA A 470 32.00 26.77 0.50
C ALA A 470 31.21 27.65 -0.51
N GLY A 471 31.53 28.96 -0.47
CA GLY A 471 31.70 29.84 -1.63
C GLY A 471 30.46 30.50 -2.24
N GLU A 472 30.57 31.78 -2.60
CA GLU A 472 29.57 32.65 -3.25
C GLU A 472 29.17 32.22 -4.69
N ALA A 473 29.03 30.92 -4.97
CA ALA A 473 28.41 30.44 -6.21
C ALA A 473 26.88 30.54 -6.07
N GLY A 474 26.20 31.06 -7.10
CA GLY A 474 24.75 31.25 -7.08
C GLY A 474 24.00 29.95 -6.79
N TRP A 475 23.07 29.97 -5.83
CA TRP A 475 22.34 28.79 -5.36
C TRP A 475 21.30 28.28 -6.37
N VAL A 476 20.95 29.10 -7.36
CA VAL A 476 19.89 28.83 -8.34
C VAL A 476 20.44 29.10 -9.74
N GLN A 477 20.31 28.11 -10.62
CA GLN A 477 20.46 28.28 -12.06
C GLN A 477 19.08 28.18 -12.72
N GLN A 478 18.75 29.14 -13.57
CA GLN A 478 17.48 29.22 -14.27
C GLN A 478 17.68 29.45 -15.77
N ASP A 479 16.80 28.88 -16.61
CA ASP A 479 16.78 29.15 -18.04
C ASP A 479 16.06 30.47 -18.38
N SER A 480 16.06 30.85 -19.67
CA SER A 480 15.42 32.08 -20.14
C SER A 480 13.89 32.04 -20.11
N MET A 481 13.28 30.86 -19.90
CA MET A 481 11.84 30.68 -19.84
C MET A 481 11.29 30.86 -18.42
N CYS A 482 12.17 30.93 -17.41
CA CYS A 482 11.76 31.18 -16.03
C CYS A 482 11.25 32.63 -15.85
N SER A 483 10.19 32.81 -15.04
CA SER A 483 9.64 34.13 -14.72
C SER A 483 9.14 34.22 -13.27
N ASP A 484 9.13 35.42 -12.70
CA ASP A 484 8.67 35.68 -11.32
C ASP A 484 9.37 34.81 -10.26
N ILE A 485 10.70 34.68 -10.38
CA ILE A 485 11.54 33.94 -9.43
C ILE A 485 12.03 34.91 -8.35
N MET A 486 11.59 34.69 -7.11
CA MET A 486 12.01 35.45 -5.94
C MET A 486 12.92 34.60 -5.06
N VAL A 487 14.20 34.97 -4.99
CA VAL A 487 15.18 34.35 -4.09
C VAL A 487 15.41 35.28 -2.91
N LYS A 488 15.12 34.83 -1.70
CA LYS A 488 15.42 35.52 -0.45
C LYS A 488 16.49 34.75 0.32
N PRO A 489 17.48 35.45 0.91
CA PRO A 489 18.49 34.82 1.74
C PRO A 489 17.90 34.15 2.99
#